data_AF-A0A956HBD0-F1
#
_entry.id   AF-A0A956HBD0-F1
#
_cell.length_a   1.000
_cell.length_b   1.000
_cell.length_c   1.000
_cell.angle_alpha   90.00
_cell.angle_beta   90.00
_cell.angle_gamma   90.00
#
_symmetry.space_group_name_H-M   'P 1'
#
loop_
_entity.id
_entity.type
_entity.pdbx_description
1 polymer ?
#
loop_
_entity_poly.entity_id
_entity_poly.type
_entity_poly.pdbx_seq_one_letter_code
_entity_poly.pdbx_strand_id
1 'polypeptide(L)'
;MSYFADLHVHSKYSRATSKHCDLEHLAYWGLRKGITVVGTGDFTHPAWREELREKLVPAEPGLFRLQPELERAVRARLGRAIEAPLRFMLSVEISGIYKRHGKTRKIHNLVYAASLET
;
A
#
# COMPACT_ATOMS: atom_id res chain seq x y z
N MET A 1 14.48 -5.67 14.94
CA MET A 1 14.82 -4.60 13.97
C MET A 1 13.70 -3.58 14.01
N SER A 2 14.02 -2.28 14.08
CA SER A 2 13.02 -1.22 14.15
C SER A 2 12.70 -0.70 12.74
N TYR A 3 11.44 -0.35 12.49
CA TYR A 3 10.98 0.22 11.23
C TYR A 3 9.90 1.27 11.47
N PHE A 4 9.76 2.21 10.52
CA PHE A 4 8.62 3.13 10.47
C PHE A 4 7.61 2.61 9.44
N ALA A 5 6.34 2.61 9.83
CA ALA A 5 5.26 2.09 9.01
C ALA A 5 4.15 3.13 8.82
N ASP A 6 3.63 3.19 7.59
CA ASP A 6 2.39 3.88 7.26
C ASP A 6 1.43 2.87 6.63
N LEU A 7 0.50 2.33 7.42
CA LEU A 7 -0.32 1.19 7.05
C LEU A 7 -1.73 1.57 6.56
N HIS A 8 -2.07 2.86 6.57
CA HIS A 8 -3.37 3.34 6.07
C HIS A 8 -3.15 4.42 5.01
N VAL A 9 -3.08 3.93 3.78
CA VAL A 9 -3.07 4.76 2.57
C VAL A 9 -4.20 4.32 1.65
N HIS A 10 -4.47 5.13 0.64
CA HIS A 10 -5.41 4.81 -0.44
C HIS A 10 -4.69 4.78 -1.78
N SER A 11 -5.16 3.92 -2.67
CA SER A 11 -4.71 3.82 -4.05
C SER A 11 -5.32 4.93 -4.90
N LYS A 12 -4.79 5.12 -6.12
CA LYS A 12 -5.38 6.00 -7.15
C LYS A 12 -6.84 5.68 -7.52
N TYR A 13 -7.36 4.51 -7.14
CA TYR A 13 -8.75 4.10 -7.39
C TYR A 13 -9.73 4.58 -6.32
N SER A 14 -9.23 5.01 -5.16
CA SER A 14 -10.06 5.63 -4.14
C SER A 14 -10.59 6.99 -4.58
N ARG A 15 -11.80 7.33 -4.10
CA ARG A 15 -12.41 8.62 -4.38
C ARG A 15 -11.57 9.74 -3.76
N ALA A 16 -11.46 10.87 -4.45
CA ALA A 16 -10.71 12.04 -4.00
C ALA A 16 -9.24 11.77 -3.64
N THR A 17 -8.63 10.73 -4.23
CA THR A 17 -7.21 10.39 -4.06
C THR A 17 -6.42 10.80 -5.31
N SER A 18 -5.12 11.10 -5.14
CA SER A 18 -4.23 11.46 -6.24
C SER A 18 -4.11 10.34 -7.26
N LYS A 19 -4.03 10.69 -8.55
CA LYS A 19 -3.70 9.73 -9.63
C LYS A 19 -2.31 9.11 -9.47
N HIS A 20 -1.44 9.75 -8.68
CA HIS A 20 -0.09 9.28 -8.36
C HIS A 20 -0.03 8.44 -7.07
N CYS A 21 -1.17 8.05 -6.49
CA CYS A 21 -1.19 7.03 -5.43
C CYS A 21 -1.05 5.62 -6.03
N ASP A 22 0.04 5.40 -6.76
CA ASP A 22 0.48 4.11 -7.31
C ASP A 22 1.69 3.56 -6.52
N LEU A 23 2.07 2.31 -6.75
CA LEU A 23 3.10 1.63 -5.96
C LEU A 23 4.46 2.31 -6.10
N GLU A 24 4.81 2.76 -7.30
CA GLU A 24 6.08 3.39 -7.61
C GLU A 24 6.24 4.73 -6.88
N HIS A 25 5.21 5.56 -6.87
CA HIS A 25 5.21 6.83 -6.15
C HIS A 25 5.10 6.64 -4.63
N LEU A 26 4.31 5.67 -4.16
CA LEU A 26 4.28 5.31 -2.74
C LEU A 26 5.67 4.84 -2.26
N ALA A 27 6.35 4.00 -3.05
CA ALA A 27 7.71 3.57 -2.75
C ALA A 27 8.70 4.75 -2.76
N TYR A 28 8.62 5.60 -3.79
CA TYR A 28 9.46 6.80 -3.90
C TYR A 28 9.34 7.71 -2.67
N TRP A 29 8.11 8.04 -2.26
CA TRP A 29 7.89 8.91 -1.11
C TRP A 29 8.16 8.23 0.22
N GLY A 30 7.86 6.93 0.36
CA GLY A 30 8.18 6.15 1.54
C GLY A 30 9.68 6.18 1.84
N LEU A 31 10.51 5.85 0.83
CA LEU A 31 11.97 5.91 0.93
C LEU A 31 12.47 7.31 1.29
N ARG A 32 11.92 8.37 0.67
CA ARG A 32 12.31 9.75 0.99
C ARG A 32 11.96 10.17 2.42
N LYS A 33 10.82 9.70 2.93
CA LYS A 33 10.33 9.99 4.29
C LYS A 33 10.97 9.09 5.36
N GLY A 34 11.69 8.03 4.97
CA GLY A 34 12.23 7.05 5.90
C GLY A 34 11.21 6.02 6.39
N ILE A 35 10.07 5.89 5.70
CA ILE A 35 9.06 4.86 5.96
C ILE A 35 9.49 3.60 5.19
N THR A 36 9.67 2.50 5.90
CA THR A 36 10.19 1.25 5.34
C THR A 36 9.11 0.18 5.19
N VAL A 37 7.92 0.38 5.75
CA VAL A 37 6.73 -0.45 5.50
C VAL A 37 5.54 0.44 5.15
N VAL A 38 4.91 0.18 4.01
CA VAL A 38 3.77 0.96 3.51
C VAL A 38 2.59 0.03 3.24
N GLY A 39 1.38 0.41 3.64
CA GLY A 39 0.17 -0.30 3.24
C GLY A 39 -0.04 -0.19 1.72
N THR A 40 -0.58 -1.20 1.06
CA THR A 40 -0.96 -1.04 -0.36
C THR A 40 -2.16 -0.11 -0.52
N GLY A 41 -3.05 -0.07 0.49
CA GLY A 41 -4.38 0.49 0.36
C GLY A 41 -5.24 -0.31 -0.61
N ASP A 42 -6.55 -0.29 -0.41
CA ASP A 42 -7.57 -0.73 -1.37
C ASP A 42 -7.33 -2.08 -2.07
N PHE A 43 -6.60 -3.05 -1.47
CA PHE A 43 -6.09 -4.23 -2.20
C PHE A 43 -7.18 -5.13 -2.80
N THR A 44 -8.43 -4.95 -2.36
CA THR A 44 -9.61 -5.67 -2.85
C THR A 44 -10.22 -5.04 -4.11
N HIS A 45 -9.82 -3.82 -4.50
CA HIS A 45 -10.28 -3.20 -5.75
C HIS A 45 -9.76 -4.00 -6.96
N PRO A 46 -10.61 -4.48 -7.89
CA PRO A 46 -10.20 -5.44 -8.93
C PRO A 46 -9.02 -4.96 -9.78
N ALA A 47 -9.09 -3.76 -10.34
CA ALA A 47 -8.00 -3.23 -11.17
C ALA A 47 -6.72 -2.96 -10.35
N TRP A 48 -6.87 -2.60 -9.08
CA TRP A 48 -5.71 -2.39 -8.21
C TRP A 48 -5.05 -3.72 -7.88
N ARG A 49 -5.85 -4.75 -7.59
CA ARG A 49 -5.39 -6.10 -7.29
C ARG A 49 -4.60 -6.69 -8.45
N GLU A 50 -5.00 -6.46 -9.70
CA GLU A 50 -4.21 -6.85 -10.87
C GLU A 50 -2.88 -6.11 -10.92
N GLU A 51 -2.85 -4.78 -10.71
CA GLU A 51 -1.59 -4.05 -10.63
C GLU A 51 -0.68 -4.53 -9.48
N LEU A 52 -1.25 -4.87 -8.32
CA LEU A 52 -0.50 -5.44 -7.20
C LEU A 52 0.14 -6.77 -7.60
N ARG A 53 -0.58 -7.66 -8.29
CA ARG A 53 -0.03 -8.94 -8.80
C ARG A 53 1.05 -8.72 -9.85
N GLU A 54 0.85 -7.76 -10.74
CA GLU A 54 1.78 -7.47 -11.82
C GLU A 54 3.07 -6.79 -11.35
N LYS A 55 3.05 -6.07 -10.23
CA LYS A 55 4.17 -5.20 -9.82
C LYS A 55 4.83 -5.61 -8.52
N LEU A 56 4.17 -6.42 -7.69
CA LEU A 56 4.71 -6.88 -6.42
C LEU A 56 5.21 -8.32 -6.50
N VAL A 57 6.28 -8.59 -5.76
CA VAL A 57 6.79 -9.93 -5.48
C VAL A 57 6.91 -10.12 -3.97
N PRO A 58 6.75 -11.36 -3.45
CA PRO A 58 7.01 -11.64 -2.04
C PRO A 58 8.43 -11.23 -1.63
N ALA A 59 8.58 -10.73 -0.40
CA ALA A 59 9.87 -10.33 0.17
C ALA A 59 10.13 -11.02 1.51
N GLU A 60 9.20 -10.93 2.44
CA GLU A 60 9.18 -11.60 3.73
C GLU A 60 7.75 -12.13 3.99
N PRO A 61 7.50 -13.02 4.97
CA PRO A 61 6.14 -13.49 5.26
C PRO A 61 5.16 -12.32 5.51
N GLY A 62 4.12 -12.22 4.68
CA GLY A 62 3.13 -11.15 4.75
C GLY A 62 3.57 -9.80 4.15
N LEU A 63 4.79 -9.71 3.62
CA LEU A 63 5.36 -8.49 3.07
C LEU A 63 5.81 -8.68 1.62
N PHE A 64 5.61 -7.62 0.85
CA PHE A 64 5.89 -7.59 -0.58
C PHE A 64 6.89 -6.49 -0.89
N ARG A 65 7.51 -6.55 -2.06
CA ARG A 65 8.31 -5.45 -2.60
C ARG A 65 7.98 -5.27 -4.07
N LEU A 66 8.33 -4.11 -4.61
CA LEU A 66 8.30 -3.89 -6.05
C LEU A 66 9.16 -4.94 -6.76
N GLN A 67 8.75 -5.34 -7.97
CA GLN A 67 9.62 -6.09 -8.86
C GLN A 67 10.99 -5.40 -9.01
N PRO A 68 12.09 -6.15 -9.13
CA PRO A 68 13.43 -5.60 -9.14
C PRO A 68 13.62 -4.44 -10.14
N GLU A 69 13.02 -4.53 -11.32
CA GLU A 69 13.10 -3.56 -12.40
C GLU A 69 12.44 -2.23 -12.00
N LEU A 70 11.23 -2.31 -11.43
CA LEU A 70 10.49 -1.16 -10.91
C LEU A 70 11.19 -0.54 -9.70
N GLU A 71 11.70 -1.37 -8.79
CA GLU A 71 12.45 -0.90 -7.63
C GLU A 71 13.70 -0.12 -8.05
N ARG A 72 14.46 -0.64 -9.04
CA ARG A 72 15.62 0.06 -9.61
C ARG A 72 15.21 1.39 -10.26
N ALA A 73 14.12 1.41 -11.03
CA ALA A 73 13.62 2.63 -11.67
C ALA A 73 13.19 3.70 -10.65
N VAL A 74 12.52 3.30 -9.57
CA VAL A 74 12.17 4.20 -8.46
C VAL A 74 13.42 4.74 -7.79
N ARG A 75 14.40 3.88 -7.49
CA ARG A 75 15.65 4.28 -6.82
C ARG A 75 16.48 5.25 -7.65
N ALA A 76 16.55 5.06 -8.96
CA ALA A 76 17.25 5.97 -9.89
C ALA A 76 16.68 7.41 -9.85
N ARG A 77 15.39 7.57 -9.52
CA ARG A 77 14.73 8.90 -9.41
C ARG A 77 15.02 9.63 -8.09
N LEU A 78 15.60 8.98 -7.08
CA LEU A 78 15.74 9.57 -5.73
C LEU A 78 16.79 10.67 -5.64
N GLY A 79 17.74 10.73 -6.58
CA GLY A 79 18.82 11.73 -6.61
C GLY A 79 19.85 11.60 -5.47
N ARG A 80 19.71 10.59 -4.60
CA ARG A 80 20.66 10.21 -3.55
C ARG A 80 20.56 8.71 -3.28
N ALA A 81 21.66 8.10 -2.83
CA ALA A 81 21.65 6.72 -2.39
C ALA A 81 20.82 6.60 -1.09
N ILE A 82 19.77 5.77 -1.13
CA ILE A 82 19.00 5.36 0.04
C ILE A 82 19.04 3.83 0.04
N GLU A 83 19.79 3.24 0.96
CA GLU A 83 19.96 1.77 1.05
C GLU A 83 18.79 1.07 1.78
N ALA A 84 17.94 1.84 2.47
CA ALA A 84 16.84 1.28 3.23
C ALA A 84 15.90 0.44 2.32
N PRO A 85 15.42 -0.72 2.80
CA PRO A 85 14.37 -1.46 2.12
C PRO A 85 13.03 -0.73 2.26
N LEU A 86 12.17 -0.89 1.25
CA LEU A 86 10.75 -0.59 1.38
C LEU A 86 9.95 -1.86 1.13
N ARG A 87 8.98 -2.11 2.01
CA ARG A 87 8.04 -3.23 1.92
C ARG A 87 6.62 -2.73 1.85
N PHE A 88 5.79 -3.50 1.18
CA PHE A 88 4.35 -3.33 1.11
C PHE A 88 3.64 -4.39 1.95
N MET A 89 2.63 -3.97 2.72
CA MET A 89 1.69 -4.85 3.40
C MET A 89 0.32 -4.69 2.74
N LEU A 90 -0.35 -5.80 2.41
CA LEU A 90 -1.69 -5.73 1.85
C LEU A 90 -2.65 -5.15 2.88
N SER A 91 -3.28 -4.03 2.52
CA SER A 91 -4.22 -3.32 3.40
C SER A 91 -5.41 -2.78 2.63
N VAL A 92 -6.56 -2.72 3.29
CA VAL A 92 -7.80 -2.11 2.77
C VAL A 92 -8.58 -1.45 3.91
N GLU A 93 -9.25 -0.36 3.59
CA GLU A 93 -10.29 0.22 4.44
C GLU A 93 -11.67 -0.21 3.92
N ILE A 94 -12.52 -0.73 4.81
CA ILE A 94 -13.91 -1.07 4.49
C ILE A 94 -14.84 -0.09 5.17
N SER A 95 -15.75 0.52 4.40
CA SER A 95 -16.79 1.41 4.92
C SER A 95 -18.03 0.61 5.33
N GLY A 96 -18.23 0.44 6.63
CA GLY A 96 -19.43 -0.14 7.22
C GLY A 96 -20.50 0.93 7.44
N ILE A 97 -21.55 0.91 6.61
CA ILE A 97 -22.70 1.81 6.73
C ILE A 97 -23.93 1.00 7.18
N TYR A 98 -24.44 1.30 8.37
CA TYR A 98 -25.56 0.56 8.96
C TYR A 98 -26.40 1.43 9.89
N LYS A 99 -27.61 0.99 10.24
CA LYS A 99 -28.47 1.66 11.24
C LYS A 99 -28.47 0.88 12.55
N ARG A 100 -28.34 1.59 13.67
CA ARG A 100 -28.44 1.00 15.02
C ARG A 100 -29.11 2.01 15.96
N HIS A 101 -30.17 1.58 16.67
CA HIS A 101 -31.00 2.43 17.56
C HIS A 101 -31.48 3.72 16.87
N GLY A 102 -32.03 3.59 15.66
CA GLY A 102 -32.57 4.72 14.88
C GLY A 102 -31.51 5.66 14.27
N LYS A 103 -30.21 5.47 14.52
CA LYS A 103 -29.13 6.32 14.01
C LYS A 103 -28.31 5.60 12.95
N THR A 104 -28.00 6.31 11.86
CA THR A 104 -27.05 5.84 10.83
C THR A 104 -25.62 5.95 11.37
N ARG A 105 -24.86 4.87 11.22
CA ARG A 105 -23.44 4.74 11.57
C ARG A 105 -22.67 4.59 10.26
N LYS A 106 -21.52 5.25 10.18
CA LYS A 106 -20.53 5.11 9.10
C LYS A 106 -19.19 4.87 9.78
N ILE A 107 -18.75 3.62 9.81
CA ILE A 107 -17.54 3.20 10.51
C ILE A 107 -16.56 2.70 9.47
N HIS A 108 -15.33 3.18 9.52
CA HIS A 108 -14.25 2.68 8.69
C HIS A 108 -13.45 1.65 9.49
N ASN A 109 -13.18 0.51 8.87
CA ASN A 109 -12.41 -0.58 9.47
C ASN A 109 -11.20 -0.88 8.61
N LEU A 110 -10.03 -0.98 9.23
CA LEU A 110 -8.79 -1.38 8.57
C LEU A 110 -8.65 -2.89 8.62
N VAL A 111 -8.33 -3.48 7.46
CA VAL A 111 -8.11 -4.90 7.30
C VAL A 111 -6.76 -5.12 6.63
N TYR A 112 -6.00 -6.09 7.15
CA TYR A 112 -4.69 -6.46 6.65
C TYR A 112 -4.71 -7.94 6.24
N ALA A 113 -3.98 -8.28 5.19
CA ALA A 113 -3.87 -9.66 4.70
C ALA A 113 -2.41 -10.05 4.51
N ALA A 114 -2.08 -11.31 4.82
CA ALA A 114 -0.74 -11.85 4.64
C ALA A 114 -0.48 -12.36 3.21
N SER A 115 -1.52 -12.59 2.41
CA SER A 115 -1.43 -13.13 1.05
C SER A 115 -2.48 -12.51 0.12
N LEU A 116 -2.14 -12.45 -1.17
CA LEU A 116 -3.11 -12.14 -2.23
C LEU A 116 -3.98 -13.36 -2.57
N GLU A 117 -3.56 -14.54 -2.16
CA GLU A 117 -4.30 -15.81 -2.25
C GLU A 117 -5.22 -15.95 -1.04
N THR A 118 -6.40 -16.51 -1.28
CA THR A 118 -7.46 -16.80 -0.30
C THR A 118 -7.68 -18.29 -0.23
#